data_AF-A0A064CEK0-F1
#
_entry.id   AF-A0A064CEK0-F1
#
_cell.length_a   1.000
_cell.length_b   1.000
_cell.length_c   1.000
_cell.angle_alpha   90.00
_cell.angle_beta   90.00
_cell.angle_gamma   90.00
#
_symmetry.space_group_name_H-M   'P 1'
#
loop_
_entity.id
_entity.type
_entity.pdbx_description
1 polymer ?
#
loop_
_entity_poly.entity_id
_entity_poly.type
_entity_poly.pdbx_seq_one_letter_code
_entity_poly.pdbx_strand_id
1 'polypeptide(L)'
;MIVMCDEPRPKTTVRNDSSSDEAVDVQTVVVEERGRWAVDIVVVFADGVVRKRIDTHHTKARAELSARLIKRAAERDIRGPIHG
;
A
#
# COMPACT_ATOMS: atom_id res chain seq x y z
N MET A 1 -14.36 -15.05 -25.91
CA MET A 1 -15.11 -14.63 -24.72
C MET A 1 -14.28 -15.04 -23.51
N ILE A 2 -13.52 -14.13 -22.90
CA ILE A 2 -12.67 -14.47 -21.75
C ILE A 2 -13.43 -14.01 -20.50
N VAL A 3 -13.97 -14.98 -19.78
CA VAL A 3 -14.56 -14.79 -18.45
C VAL A 3 -13.37 -14.70 -17.50
N MET A 4 -12.91 -13.49 -17.19
CA MET A 4 -11.99 -13.30 -16.07
C MET A 4 -12.84 -13.24 -14.81
N CYS A 5 -12.95 -14.38 -14.12
CA CYS A 5 -13.50 -14.43 -12.77
C CYS A 5 -12.67 -13.48 -11.89
N ASP A 6 -13.30 -12.40 -11.41
CA ASP A 6 -12.75 -11.59 -10.33
C ASP A 6 -12.86 -12.44 -9.06
N GLU A 7 -11.87 -13.32 -8.83
CA GLU A 7 -11.75 -14.01 -7.55
C GLU A 7 -11.57 -12.94 -6.47
N PRO A 8 -12.44 -12.88 -5.45
CA PRO A 8 -12.31 -11.90 -4.38
C PRO A 8 -10.97 -12.15 -3.70
N ARG A 9 -10.03 -11.23 -3.90
CA ARG A 9 -8.70 -11.31 -3.29
C ARG A 9 -8.92 -11.60 -1.80
N PRO A 10 -8.34 -12.68 -1.26
CA PRO A 10 -8.54 -13.02 0.15
C PRO A 10 -8.20 -11.80 0.99
N LYS A 11 -9.06 -11.47 1.96
CA LYS A 11 -8.83 -10.35 2.87
C LYS A 11 -7.42 -10.50 3.43
N THR A 12 -6.60 -9.46 3.29
CA THR A 12 -5.26 -9.44 3.87
C THR A 12 -5.38 -9.72 5.36
N THR A 13 -5.05 -10.94 5.80
CA THR A 13 -4.97 -11.29 7.20
C THR A 13 -3.62 -10.83 7.72
N VAL A 14 -3.62 -10.04 8.80
CA VAL A 14 -2.39 -9.71 9.52
C VAL A 14 -1.76 -11.02 9.97
N ARG A 15 -0.51 -11.28 9.57
CA ARG A 15 0.18 -12.53 9.88
C ARG A 15 0.58 -12.46 11.35
N ASN A 16 0.32 -13.50 12.15
CA ASN A 16 0.55 -13.46 13.59
C ASN A 16 2.04 -13.28 13.97
N ASP A 17 2.96 -13.62 13.04
CA ASP A 17 4.41 -13.38 13.14
C ASP A 17 4.89 -12.11 12.44
N SER A 18 4.00 -11.34 11.76
CA SER A 18 4.38 -9.98 11.41
C SER A 18 4.34 -9.22 12.71
N SER A 19 5.50 -9.08 13.35
CA SER A 19 5.63 -8.15 14.45
C SER A 19 5.06 -6.83 13.96
N SER A 20 3.90 -6.47 14.50
CA SER A 20 3.38 -5.12 14.46
C SER A 20 4.21 -4.24 15.40
N ASP A 21 5.52 -4.51 15.53
CA ASP A 21 6.49 -3.67 16.21
C ASP A 21 6.45 -2.34 15.49
N GLU A 22 5.78 -1.39 16.14
CA GLU A 22 5.66 0.03 15.83
C GLU A 22 6.17 0.41 14.43
N ALA A 23 5.30 0.32 13.42
CA ALA A 23 5.55 0.96 12.15
C ALA A 23 5.80 2.45 12.41
N VAL A 24 7.03 2.91 12.16
CA VAL A 24 7.51 4.25 12.51
C VAL A 24 7.09 5.26 11.45
N ASP A 25 7.11 4.85 10.18
CA ASP A 25 6.73 5.70 9.05
C ASP A 25 6.10 4.87 7.93
N VAL A 26 5.27 5.53 7.13
CA VAL A 26 4.73 4.99 5.89
C VAL A 26 4.80 6.01 4.77
N GLN A 27 5.30 5.55 3.63
CA GLN A 27 5.39 6.33 2.41
C GLN A 27 4.73 5.60 1.24
N THR A 28 4.28 6.37 0.27
CA THR A 28 3.81 5.86 -1.02
C THR A 28 4.65 6.47 -2.12
N VAL A 29 5.14 5.61 -3.02
CA VAL A 29 6.04 5.99 -4.11
C VAL A 29 5.38 5.64 -5.43
N VAL A 30 5.38 6.61 -6.34
CA VAL A 30 4.93 6.41 -7.72
C VAL A 30 6.15 6.24 -8.61
N VAL A 31 6.25 5.09 -9.28
CA VAL A 31 7.38 4.76 -10.15
C VAL A 31 6.87 4.47 -11.55
N GLU A 32 7.56 4.99 -12.55
CA GLU A 32 7.30 4.61 -13.94
C GLU A 32 7.99 3.28 -14.26
N GLU A 33 7.21 2.30 -14.71
CA GLU A 33 7.71 1.00 -15.16
C GLU A 33 7.02 0.58 -16.46
N ARG A 34 7.81 0.35 -17.51
CA ARG A 34 7.33 -0.17 -18.81
C ARG A 34 6.13 0.62 -19.36
N GLY A 35 6.16 1.95 -19.24
CA GLY A 35 5.07 2.84 -19.70
C GLY A 35 3.80 2.80 -18.83
N ARG A 36 3.89 2.24 -17.63
CA ARG A 36 2.83 2.21 -16.61
C ARG A 36 3.32 2.89 -15.34
N TRP A 37 2.39 3.34 -14.52
CA TRP A 37 2.69 4.04 -13.27
C TRP A 37 2.36 3.14 -12.10
N ALA A 38 3.38 2.52 -11.51
CA ALA A 38 3.25 1.66 -10.34
C ALA A 38 3.19 2.48 -9.06
N VAL A 39 2.33 2.06 -8.13
CA VAL A 39 2.27 2.58 -6.77
C VAL A 39 2.82 1.53 -5.83
N ASP A 40 3.88 1.86 -5.13
CA ASP A 40 4.46 1.05 -4.08
C ASP A 40 4.21 1.70 -2.72
N ILE A 41 3.90 0.89 -1.70
CA ILE A 41 3.91 1.30 -0.30
C ILE A 41 5.27 0.92 0.32
N VAL A 42 5.84 1.82 1.11
CA VAL A 42 7.06 1.61 1.87
C VAL A 42 6.71 1.82 3.33
N VAL A 43 6.86 0.77 4.15
CA VAL A 43 6.65 0.84 5.60
C VAL A 43 8.01 0.70 6.27
N VAL A 44 8.31 1.64 7.16
CA VAL A 44 9.54 1.66 7.94
C VAL A 44 9.22 1.17 9.34
N PHE A 45 9.96 0.17 9.79
CA PHE A 45 9.95 -0.38 11.13
C PHE A 45 11.27 -0.03 11.82
N ALA A 46 11.36 -0.22 13.13
CA ALA A 46 12.62 0.01 13.86
C ALA A 46 13.75 -0.94 13.40
N ASP A 47 13.40 -2.12 12.89
CA ASP A 47 14.33 -3.20 12.51
C ASP A 47 14.51 -3.34 10.99
N GLY A 48 13.75 -2.62 10.17
CA GLY A 48 13.83 -2.76 8.72
C GLY A 48 12.84 -1.95 7.91
N VAL A 49 12.91 -2.13 6.59
CA VAL A 49 12.04 -1.44 5.63
C VAL A 49 11.40 -2.45 4.71
N VAL A 50 10.08 -2.40 4.59
CA VAL A 50 9.30 -3.27 3.68
C VAL A 50 8.76 -2.42 2.55
N ARG A 51 9.04 -2.82 1.30
CA ARG A 51 8.47 -2.22 0.10
C ARG A 51 7.59 -3.22 -0.62
N LYS A 52 6.35 -2.83 -0.92
CA LYS A 52 5.38 -3.68 -1.63
C LYS A 52 4.65 -2.90 -2.70
N ARG A 53 4.49 -3.53 -3.87
CA ARG A 53 3.62 -3.01 -4.92
C ARG A 53 2.16 -3.16 -4.56
N ILE A 54 1.40 -2.07 -4.69
CA ILE A 54 -0.04 -2.06 -4.47
C ILE A 54 -0.80 -2.24 -5.79
N ASP A 55 -0.51 -1.40 -6.79
CA ASP A 55 -1.20 -1.44 -8.08
C ASP A 55 -0.40 -0.71 -9.19
N THR A 56 -0.88 -0.79 -10.42
CA THR A 56 -0.35 -0.07 -11.59
C THR A 56 -1.45 0.67 -12.35
N HIS A 57 -1.19 1.90 -12.75
CA HIS A 57 -2.13 2.76 -13.46
C HIS A 57 -1.61 3.18 -14.83
N HIS A 58 -2.53 3.57 -15.72
CA HIS A 58 -2.19 4.01 -17.08
C HIS A 58 -1.62 5.43 -17.13
N THR A 59 -1.92 6.27 -16.14
CA THR A 59 -1.47 7.67 -16.10
C THR A 59 -0.88 8.02 -14.75
N LYS A 60 0.09 8.94 -14.76
CA LYS A 60 0.74 9.45 -13.56
C LYS A 60 -0.27 10.03 -12.57
N ALA A 61 -1.21 10.85 -13.07
CA ALA A 61 -2.21 11.52 -12.25
C ALA A 61 -3.09 10.53 -11.47
N ARG A 62 -3.46 9.39 -12.07
CA ARG A 62 -4.22 8.34 -11.36
C ARG A 62 -3.38 7.66 -10.29
N ALA A 63 -2.11 7.36 -10.59
CA ALA A 63 -1.20 6.78 -9.63
C ALA A 63 -0.94 7.71 -8.43
N GLU A 64 -0.72 9.01 -8.69
CA GLU A 64 -0.52 10.00 -7.64
C GLU A 64 -1.76 10.18 -6.76
N LEU A 65 -2.96 10.20 -7.36
CA LEU A 65 -4.20 10.27 -6.59
C LEU A 65 -4.37 9.04 -5.68
N SER A 66 -4.16 7.84 -6.23
CA SER A 66 -4.18 6.59 -5.47
C SER A 66 -3.16 6.59 -4.33
N ALA A 67 -1.91 6.96 -4.63
CA ALA A 67 -0.82 7.04 -3.67
C ALA A 67 -1.15 7.99 -2.49
N ARG A 68 -1.77 9.15 -2.76
CA ARG A 68 -2.19 10.08 -1.70
C ARG A 68 -3.28 9.50 -0.81
N LEU A 69 -4.27 8.81 -1.39
CA LEU A 69 -5.35 8.19 -0.63
C LEU A 69 -4.83 7.06 0.26
N ILE A 70 -3.96 6.22 -0.28
CA ILE A 70 -3.33 5.11 0.47
C ILE A 70 -2.48 5.67 1.61
N LYS A 71 -1.63 6.68 1.34
CA LYS A 71 -0.78 7.30 2.36
C LYS A 71 -1.61 7.82 3.53
N ARG A 72 -2.67 8.58 3.25
CA ARG A 72 -3.55 9.12 4.29
C ARG A 72 -4.22 8.04 5.14
N ALA A 73 -4.64 6.94 4.52
CA ALA A 73 -5.23 5.82 5.24
C ALA A 73 -4.19 5.14 6.16
N ALA A 74 -3.00 4.86 5.62
CA ALA A 74 -1.94 4.19 6.37
C ALA A 74 -1.38 5.05 7.51
N GLU A 75 -1.20 6.36 7.30
CA GLU A 75 -0.75 7.29 8.36
C GLU A 75 -1.74 7.35 9.54
N ARG A 76 -3.04 7.26 9.25
CA ARG A 76 -4.06 7.19 10.30
C ARG A 76 -3.93 5.89 11.09
N ASP A 77 -3.70 4.79 10.40
CA ASP A 77 -3.59 3.48 11.05
C ASP A 77 -2.33 3.39 11.94
N ILE A 78 -1.23 4.05 11.56
CA ILE A 78 -0.02 4.19 12.41
C ILE A 78 -0.31 4.94 13.72
N ARG A 79 -1.08 6.04 13.66
CA ARG A 79 -1.41 6.83 14.86
C ARG A 79 -2.46 6.17 15.76
N GLY A 80 -3.07 5.08 15.32
CA GLY A 80 -4.18 4.43 15.99
C GLY A 80 -5.52 5.18 15.85
N PRO A 81 -6.62 4.57 16.28
CA PRO A 81 -7.94 5.21 16.28
C PRO A 81 -7.91 6.51 17.08
N ILE A 82 -8.40 7.61 16.49
CA ILE A 82 -8.53 8.92 17.17
C ILE A 82 -9.58 8.84 18.30
N HIS A 83 -10.48 7.86 18.21
CA HIS A 83 -11.46 7.52 19.25
C HIS A 83 -11.34 6.01 19.48
N GLY A 84 -10.87 5.63 20.66
CA GLY A 84 -10.70 4.24 21.09
C GLY A 84 -12.01 3.48 21.18
#